data_AF-A0A0L9U2J4-F1
#
_entry.id   AF-A0A0L9U2J4-F1
#
_cell.length_a   1.000
_cell.length_b   1.000
_cell.length_c   1.000
_cell.angle_alpha   90.00
_cell.angle_beta   90.00
_cell.angle_gamma   90.00
#
_symmetry.space_group_name_H-M   'P 1'
#
loop_
_entity.id
_entity.type
_entity.pdbx_description
1 polymer ?
#
loop_
_entity_poly.entity_id
_entity_poly.type
_entity_poly.pdbx_seq_one_letter_code
_entity_poly.pdbx_strand_id
1 'polypeptide(L)'
;MDVNEKCDVYSFGVVALETLMGKHPKEILSSLQSNCIDDAIKLGEILDQRLSPPSFSILQDIVAVAIVAFVCLNLNPCSRPTMKCISQCFLGQLTPFNIPLRDISLQQLMSQELRHCLKL
;
A
#
# COMPACT_ATOMS: atom_id res chain seq x y z
N MET A 1 11.51 -5.37 20.45
CA MET A 1 11.43 -5.76 19.03
C MET A 1 11.76 -7.23 18.97
N ASP A 2 10.78 -8.06 18.62
CA ASP A 2 11.04 -9.45 18.28
C ASP A 2 11.46 -9.49 16.82
N VAL A 3 12.69 -9.91 16.55
CA VAL A 3 13.22 -10.04 15.19
C VAL A 3 12.64 -11.31 14.59
N ASN A 4 11.73 -11.16 13.64
CA ASN A 4 11.12 -12.25 12.89
C ASN A 4 10.82 -11.80 11.45
N GLU A 5 10.27 -12.71 10.64
CA GLU A 5 9.94 -12.44 9.24
C GLU A 5 8.95 -11.29 9.05
N LYS A 6 8.19 -10.90 10.09
CA LYS A 6 7.27 -9.76 10.04
C LYS A 6 7.99 -8.42 10.06
N CYS A 7 9.23 -8.35 10.55
CA CYS A 7 10.07 -7.16 10.42
C CYS A 7 10.48 -6.95 8.95
N ASP A 8 10.83 -8.02 8.24
CA ASP A 8 11.15 -7.95 6.81
C ASP A 8 9.93 -7.53 5.99
N VAL A 9 8.74 -8.04 6.33
CA VAL A 9 7.48 -7.60 5.69
C VAL A 9 7.23 -6.10 5.90
N TYR A 10 7.48 -5.57 7.10
CA TYR A 10 7.34 -4.14 7.34
C TYR A 10 8.33 -3.32 6.51
N SER A 11 9.60 -3.70 6.51
CA SER A 11 10.64 -3.05 5.69
C SER A 11 10.29 -3.11 4.20
N PHE A 12 9.74 -4.23 3.72
CA PHE A 12 9.23 -4.33 2.35
C PHE A 12 8.10 -3.33 2.09
N GLY A 13 7.15 -3.17 3.02
CA GLY A 13 6.09 -2.17 2.92
C GLY A 13 6.62 -0.74 2.79
N VAL A 14 7.68 -0.40 3.55
CA VAL A 14 8.37 0.89 3.42
C VAL A 14 8.95 1.05 2.01
N VAL A 15 9.72 0.06 1.53
CA VAL A 15 10.37 0.11 0.21
C VAL A 15 9.35 0.17 -0.94
N ALA A 16 8.24 -0.55 -0.84
CA ALA A 16 7.16 -0.48 -1.80
C ALA A 16 6.55 0.93 -1.88
N LEU A 17 6.32 1.56 -0.71
CA LEU A 17 5.82 2.93 -0.65
C LEU A 17 6.86 3.95 -1.16
N GLU A 18 8.14 3.78 -0.83
CA GLU A 18 9.24 4.57 -1.38
C GLU A 18 9.29 4.52 -2.90
N THR A 19 9.04 3.33 -3.48
CA THR A 19 9.00 3.12 -4.92
C THR A 19 7.84 3.87 -5.56
N LEU A 20 6.65 3.84 -4.94
CA LEU A 20 5.48 4.57 -5.43
C LEU A 20 5.68 6.09 -5.36
N MET A 21 6.30 6.58 -4.28
CA MET A 21 6.45 8.02 -4.03
C MET A 21 7.72 8.63 -4.64
N GLY A 22 8.70 7.81 -5.01
CA GLY A 22 10.02 8.28 -5.46
C GLY A 22 10.86 8.95 -4.38
N LYS A 23 10.44 8.86 -3.11
CA LYS A 23 11.09 9.47 -1.93
C LYS A 23 10.71 8.74 -0.64
N HIS A 24 11.47 8.96 0.43
CA HIS A 24 11.20 8.37 1.73
C HIS A 24 9.88 8.86 2.36
N PRO A 25 8.92 7.97 2.73
CA PRO A 25 7.57 8.32 3.16
C PRO A 25 7.47 8.74 4.64
N LYS A 26 8.42 9.53 5.15
CA LYS A 26 8.55 9.86 6.59
C LYS A 26 7.26 10.38 7.22
N GLU A 27 6.59 11.30 6.54
CA GLU A 27 5.35 11.93 7.02
C GLU A 27 4.22 10.89 7.13
N ILE A 28 4.03 10.06 6.12
CA ILE A 28 3.02 8.99 6.11
C ILE A 28 3.30 7.96 7.22
N LEU A 29 4.55 7.54 7.36
CA LEU A 29 4.95 6.62 8.43
C LEU A 29 4.70 7.23 9.82
N SER A 30 4.92 8.53 9.98
CA SER A 30 4.65 9.23 11.24
C SER A 30 3.13 9.25 11.52
N SER A 31 2.32 9.62 10.53
CA SER A 31 0.85 9.61 10.64
C SER A 31 0.27 8.21 10.93
N LEU A 32 0.85 7.16 10.35
CA LEU A 32 0.51 5.76 10.62
C LEU A 32 0.76 5.41 12.08
N GLN A 33 1.92 5.80 12.63
CA GLN A 33 2.28 5.51 14.02
C GLN A 33 1.37 6.21 15.04
N SER A 34 0.91 7.42 14.72
CA SER A 34 -0.01 8.19 15.56
C SER A 34 -1.49 7.94 15.25
N ASN A 35 -1.82 6.98 14.36
CA ASN A 35 -3.19 6.68 13.90
C ASN A 35 -3.96 7.94 13.43
N CYS A 36 -3.28 8.88 12.78
CA CYS A 36 -3.87 10.13 12.29
C CYS A 36 -3.55 10.35 10.81
N ILE A 37 -3.71 9.28 10.02
CA ILE A 37 -3.72 9.43 8.56
C ILE A 37 -4.86 10.35 8.19
N ASP A 38 -4.53 11.40 7.45
CA ASP A 38 -5.51 12.35 6.94
C ASP A 38 -6.29 11.71 5.79
N ASP A 39 -7.62 11.61 5.97
CA ASP A 39 -8.56 11.12 4.98
C ASP A 39 -8.56 11.96 3.69
N ALA A 40 -8.07 13.20 3.74
CA ALA A 40 -7.94 14.06 2.58
C ALA A 40 -6.82 13.61 1.62
N ILE A 41 -5.79 12.91 2.11
CA ILE A 41 -4.65 12.52 1.27
C ILE A 41 -5.07 11.36 0.36
N LYS A 42 -4.95 11.59 -0.94
CA LYS A 42 -5.30 10.62 -1.97
C LYS A 42 -4.08 9.89 -2.50
N LEU A 43 -4.26 8.64 -2.94
CA LEU A 43 -3.19 7.84 -3.52
C LEU A 43 -2.49 8.56 -4.70
N GLY A 44 -3.26 9.22 -5.56
CA GLY A 44 -2.70 9.98 -6.68
C GLY A 44 -1.78 11.14 -6.29
N GLU A 45 -1.92 11.70 -5.09
CA GLU A 45 -1.13 12.85 -4.63
C GLU A 45 0.25 12.44 -4.10
N ILE A 46 0.38 11.18 -3.66
CA ILE A 46 1.63 10.65 -3.11
C ILE A 46 2.52 10.01 -4.18
N LEU A 47 2.02 9.72 -5.37
CA LEU A 47 2.81 9.12 -6.46
C LEU A 47 3.98 10.05 -6.87
N ASP A 48 5.07 9.45 -7.36
CA ASP A 48 6.23 10.19 -7.86
C ASP A 48 5.83 11.14 -9.00
N GLN A 49 5.76 12.43 -8.68
CA GLN A 49 5.34 13.50 -9.60
C GLN A 49 6.34 13.76 -10.73
N ARG A 50 7.54 13.15 -10.68
CA ARG A 50 8.52 13.22 -11.77
C ARG A 50 8.17 12.28 -12.93
N LEU A 51 7.30 11.30 -12.69
CA LEU A 51 6.83 10.38 -13.71
C LEU A 51 5.64 10.97 -14.47
N SER A 52 5.45 10.51 -15.71
CA SER A 52 4.23 10.84 -16.44
C SER A 52 3.00 10.21 -15.76
N PRO A 53 1.81 10.82 -15.87
CA PRO A 53 0.60 10.25 -15.31
C PRO A 53 0.39 8.79 -15.78
N PRO A 54 0.02 7.87 -14.87
CA PRO A 54 -0.10 6.47 -15.20
C PRO A 54 -1.22 6.23 -16.23
N SER A 55 -0.97 5.31 -17.18
CA SER A 55 -1.99 4.86 -18.12
C SER A 55 -3.05 4.02 -17.40
N PHE A 56 -4.27 3.96 -17.95
CA PHE A 56 -5.36 3.14 -17.41
C PHE A 56 -4.99 1.67 -17.19
N SER A 57 -4.08 1.14 -18.02
CA SER A 57 -3.62 -0.26 -17.93
C SER A 57 -2.83 -0.57 -16.66
N ILE A 58 -2.12 0.41 -16.08
CA ILE A 58 -1.26 0.19 -14.90
C ILE A 58 -1.87 0.72 -13.60
N LEU A 59 -3.02 1.42 -13.66
CA LEU A 59 -3.66 1.97 -12.46
C LEU A 59 -3.97 0.87 -11.44
N GLN A 60 -4.43 -0.29 -11.91
CA GLN A 60 -4.77 -1.42 -11.04
C GLN A 60 -3.54 -1.95 -10.31
N ASP A 61 -2.40 -2.07 -11.01
CA ASP A 61 -1.14 -2.50 -10.41
C ASP A 61 -0.66 -1.50 -9.34
N ILE A 62 -0.80 -0.20 -9.60
CA ILE A 62 -0.47 0.85 -8.63
C ILE A 62 -1.36 0.73 -7.37
N VAL A 63 -2.66 0.54 -7.52
CA VAL A 63 -3.57 0.30 -6.38
C VAL A 63 -3.13 -0.93 -5.61
N ALA A 64 -2.84 -2.03 -6.29
CA ALA A 64 -2.45 -3.28 -5.64
C ALA A 64 -1.16 -3.14 -4.84
N VAL A 65 -0.12 -2.53 -5.43
CA VAL A 65 1.13 -2.25 -4.73
C VAL A 65 0.87 -1.34 -3.52
N ALA A 66 0.02 -0.32 -3.66
CA ALA A 66 -0.32 0.58 -2.56
C ALA A 66 -1.02 -0.17 -1.42
N ILE A 67 -2.04 -0.98 -1.69
CA ILE A 67 -2.71 -1.79 -0.68
C ILE A 67 -1.70 -2.73 0.01
N VAL A 68 -0.89 -3.46 -0.77
CA VAL A 68 0.14 -4.35 -0.21
C VAL A 68 1.07 -3.57 0.72
N ALA A 69 1.56 -2.40 0.30
CA ALA A 69 2.43 -1.56 1.12
C ALA A 69 1.76 -1.21 2.46
N PHE A 70 0.53 -0.70 2.44
CA PHE A 70 -0.19 -0.30 3.66
C PHE A 70 -0.52 -1.48 4.59
N VAL A 71 -0.86 -2.65 4.05
CA VAL A 71 -1.08 -3.86 4.88
C VAL A 71 0.23 -4.34 5.51
N CYS A 72 1.35 -4.26 4.78
CA CYS A 72 2.68 -4.58 5.30
C CYS A 72 3.11 -3.63 6.42
N LEU A 73 2.70 -2.36 6.35
CA LEU A 73 3.00 -1.31 7.33
C LEU A 73 2.12 -1.37 8.59
N ASN A 74 1.29 -2.42 8.76
CA ASN A 74 0.46 -2.57 9.95
C ASN A 74 1.32 -2.57 11.24
N LEU A 75 0.90 -1.78 12.23
CA LEU A 75 1.60 -1.69 13.51
C LEU A 75 1.58 -3.02 14.28
N ASN A 76 0.53 -3.83 14.10
CA ASN A 76 0.44 -5.19 14.64
C ASN A 76 1.16 -6.18 13.70
N PRO A 77 2.29 -6.80 14.11
CA PRO A 77 3.01 -7.77 13.28
C PRO A 77 2.17 -8.99 12.86
N CYS A 78 1.22 -9.41 13.69
CA CYS A 78 0.34 -10.53 13.41
C CYS A 78 -0.67 -10.23 12.28
N SER A 79 -0.97 -8.95 12.05
CA SER A 79 -1.87 -8.51 10.97
C SER A 79 -1.16 -8.27 9.64
N ARG A 80 0.19 -8.38 9.61
CA ARG A 80 0.95 -8.30 8.36
C ARG A 80 0.87 -9.65 7.63
N PRO A 81 0.79 -9.67 6.28
CA PRO A 81 0.77 -10.91 5.50
C PRO A 81 2.13 -11.62 5.55
N THR A 82 2.23 -12.75 4.87
CA THR A 82 3.51 -13.42 4.61
C THR A 82 4.06 -12.99 3.25
N MET A 83 5.37 -13.03 3.05
CA MET A 83 5.98 -12.77 1.73
C MET A 83 5.45 -13.70 0.64
N LYS A 84 5.10 -14.95 0.98
CA LYS A 84 4.43 -15.89 0.07
C LYS A 84 3.07 -15.35 -0.41
N CYS A 85 2.26 -14.84 0.52
CA CYS A 85 0.97 -14.25 0.20
C CYS A 85 1.13 -13.00 -0.68
N ILE A 86 2.05 -12.10 -0.32
CA ILE A 86 2.40 -10.91 -1.11
C ILE A 86 2.80 -11.30 -2.54
N SER A 87 3.69 -12.27 -2.70
CA SER A 87 4.12 -12.77 -4.01
C SER A 87 2.94 -13.31 -4.83
N GLN A 88 2.03 -14.05 -4.20
CA GLN A 88 0.82 -14.56 -4.86
C GLN A 88 -0.13 -13.43 -5.27
N CYS A 89 -0.24 -12.36 -4.49
CA CYS A 89 -1.05 -11.19 -4.86
C CYS A 89 -0.55 -10.55 -6.16
N PHE A 90 0.76 -10.43 -6.36
CA PHE A 90 1.32 -9.86 -7.59
C PHE A 90 1.27 -10.80 -8.80
N LEU A 91 1.19 -12.11 -8.58
CA LEU A 91 1.02 -13.10 -9.65
C LEU A 91 -0.45 -13.31 -10.03
N GLY A 92 -1.38 -12.95 -9.14
CA GLY A 92 -2.81 -13.09 -9.35
C GLY A 92 -3.38 -12.00 -10.26
N GLN A 93 -4.44 -12.35 -10.99
CA GLN A 93 -5.28 -11.32 -11.62
C GLN A 93 -6.07 -10.60 -10.51
N LEU A 94 -5.88 -9.29 -10.42
CA LEU A 94 -6.68 -8.44 -9.56
C LEU A 94 -8.14 -8.54 -10.00
N THR A 95 -9.05 -8.65 -9.03
CA THR A 95 -10.46 -8.37 -9.34
C THR A 95 -10.54 -6.90 -9.77
N PRO A 96 -11.21 -6.57 -10.88
CA PRO A 96 -11.29 -5.18 -11.33
C PRO A 96 -11.93 -4.29 -10.28
N PHE A 97 -11.22 -3.24 -9.86
CA PHE A 97 -11.78 -2.15 -9.05
C PHE A 97 -12.28 -1.04 -9.95
N ASN A 98 -13.53 -0.62 -9.74
CA ASN A 98 -14.13 0.51 -10.46
C ASN A 98 -13.81 1.88 -9.82
N ILE A 99 -12.85 1.96 -8.90
CA ILE A 99 -12.52 3.21 -8.18
C ILE A 99 -11.28 3.86 -8.81
N PRO A 100 -11.37 5.11 -9.33
CA PRO A 100 -10.22 5.84 -9.84
C PRO A 100 -9.17 6.13 -8.74
N LEU A 101 -7.87 6.09 -9.06
CA LEU A 101 -6.78 6.40 -8.11
C LEU A 101 -6.96 7.70 -7.32
N ARG A 102 -7.49 8.73 -7.99
CA ARG A 102 -7.74 10.07 -7.44
C ARG A 102 -8.82 10.12 -6.36
N ASP A 103 -9.59 9.05 -6.21
CA ASP A 103 -10.69 8.96 -5.25
C ASP A 103 -10.38 7.97 -4.12
N ILE A 104 -9.24 7.27 -4.19
CA ILE A 104 -8.78 6.35 -3.15
C ILE A 104 -7.98 7.15 -2.12
N SER A 105 -8.53 7.32 -0.91
CA SER A 105 -7.81 7.87 0.23
C SER A 105 -6.81 6.86 0.80
N LEU A 106 -5.78 7.34 1.50
CA LEU A 106 -4.82 6.45 2.15
C LEU A 106 -5.47 5.57 3.23
N GLN A 107 -6.49 6.08 3.92
CA GLN A 107 -7.25 5.29 4.90
C GLN A 107 -8.01 4.15 4.23
N GLN A 108 -8.56 4.35 3.03
CA GLN A 108 -9.25 3.29 2.28
C GLN A 108 -8.30 2.14 1.94
N LEU A 109 -7.02 2.42 1.64
CA LEU A 109 -6.01 1.36 1.39
C LEU A 109 -5.81 0.44 2.60
N MET A 110 -6.21 0.88 3.78
CA MET A 110 -6.15 0.10 5.02
C MET A 110 -7.46 -0.64 5.33
N SER A 111 -8.55 -0.39 4.59
CA SER A 111 -9.88 -0.96 4.84
C SER A 111 -9.91 -2.47 4.56
N GLN A 112 -10.83 -3.19 5.22
CA GLN A 112 -10.99 -4.62 4.96
C GLN A 112 -11.53 -4.92 3.56
N GLU A 113 -12.30 -4.00 2.97
CA GLU A 113 -12.81 -4.19 1.62
C GLU A 113 -11.65 -4.32 0.63
N LEU A 114 -10.70 -3.37 0.62
CA LEU A 114 -9.57 -3.40 -0.30
C LEU A 114 -8.54 -4.50 0.00
N ARG A 115 -8.54 -5.10 1.19
CA ARG A 115 -7.73 -6.31 1.46
C ARG A 115 -8.34 -7.56 0.86
N HIS A 116 -9.66 -7.72 0.99
CA HIS A 116 -10.40 -8.85 0.42
C HIS A 116 -10.20 -8.95 -1.10
N CYS A 117 -10.10 -7.80 -1.75
CA CYS A 117 -9.77 -7.64 -3.16
C CYS A 117 -8.46 -8.28 -3.61
N LEU A 118 -7.47 -8.31 -2.71
CA LEU A 118 -6.17 -8.94 -2.92
C LEU A 118 -6.09 -10.33 -2.30
N LYS A 119 -7.19 -10.82 -1.71
CA LYS A 119 -7.24 -12.03 -0.88
C LYS A 119 -6.27 -11.96 0.32
N LEU A 120 -6.08 -10.75 0.85
CA LEU A 120 -5.27 -10.42 2.03
C LEU A 120 -6.13 -10.26 3.28
#